data_AF-A0A353NML8-F1
#
_entry.id   AF-A0A353NML8-F1
#
_cell.length_a   1.000
_cell.length_b   1.000
_cell.length_c   1.000
_cell.angle_alpha   90.00
_cell.angle_beta   90.00
_cell.angle_gamma   90.00
#
_symmetry.space_group_name_H-M   'P 1'
#
loop_
_entity.id
_entity.type
_entity.pdbx_description
1 polymer ?
#
loop_
_entity_poly.entity_id
_entity_poly.type
_entity_poly.pdbx_seq_one_letter_code
_entity_poly.pdbx_strand_id
1 'polypeptide(L)'
;MIWKSLLIGIIIGTAVSVGNYYYLRWTLKKHEDRSPKESLSAVMNCYINRFFINFLTIFLVYYFGREIWMLAGTGLGLIVMKNVSIIQEYRESKKHPWKKKGSS
;
A
#
# COMPACT_ATOMS: atom_id res chain seq x y z
N MET A 1 -11.33 17.25 -19.60
CA MET A 1 -10.47 16.25 -20.32
C MET A 1 -10.29 15.04 -19.41
N ILE A 2 -11.13 14.02 -19.58
CA ILE A 2 -11.24 12.85 -18.67
C ILE A 2 -9.87 12.21 -18.36
N TRP A 3 -9.02 12.04 -19.38
CA TRP A 3 -7.69 11.44 -19.24
C TRP A 3 -6.75 12.21 -18.30
N LYS A 4 -6.83 13.55 -18.25
CA LYS A 4 -5.99 14.35 -17.35
C LYS A 4 -6.39 14.13 -15.89
N SER A 5 -7.69 14.17 -15.61
CA SER A 5 -8.27 13.90 -14.28
C SER A 5 -7.90 12.49 -13.80
N LEU A 6 -8.00 11.50 -14.68
CA LEU A 6 -7.65 10.12 -14.38
C LEU A 6 -6.15 9.96 -14.07
N LEU A 7 -5.27 10.58 -14.87
CA LEU A 7 -3.82 10.52 -14.66
C LEU A 7 -3.40 11.18 -13.34
N ILE A 8 -3.96 12.35 -13.01
CA ILE A 8 -3.70 13.03 -11.74
C ILE A 8 -4.12 12.14 -10.56
N GLY A 9 -5.31 11.53 -10.65
CA GLY A 9 -5.76 10.55 -9.66
C GLY A 9 -4.78 9.39 -9.49
N ILE A 10 -4.32 8.80 -10.58
CA ILE A 10 -3.32 7.70 -10.54
C ILE A 10 -2.06 8.15 -9.81
N ILE A 11 -1.50 9.31 -10.16
CA ILE A 11 -0.27 9.82 -9.55
C ILE A 11 -0.44 9.99 -8.04
N ILE A 12 -1.55 10.60 -7.61
CA ILE A 12 -1.85 10.80 -6.18
C ILE A 12 -2.01 9.45 -5.47
N GLY A 13 -2.83 8.56 -6.01
CA GLY A 13 -3.06 7.23 -5.44
C GLY A 13 -1.78 6.41 -5.34
N THR A 14 -0.93 6.45 -6.38
CA THR A 14 0.36 5.75 -6.39
C THR A 14 1.32 6.33 -5.36
N ALA A 15 1.42 7.66 -5.24
CA ALA A 15 2.27 8.29 -4.23
C ALA A 15 1.89 7.85 -2.80
N VAL A 16 0.59 7.83 -2.51
CA VAL A 16 0.08 7.34 -1.21
C VAL A 16 0.33 5.84 -1.03
N SER A 17 0.16 5.03 -2.07
CA SER A 17 0.45 3.59 -2.06
C SER A 17 1.91 3.31 -1.70
N VAL A 18 2.83 4.06 -2.31
CA VAL A 18 4.28 4.00 -2.07
C VAL A 18 4.61 4.42 -0.64
N GLY A 19 4.07 5.56 -0.17
CA GLY A 19 4.27 6.02 1.20
C GLY A 19 3.81 4.98 2.24
N ASN A 20 2.62 4.40 2.05
CA ASN A 20 2.10 3.35 2.90
C ASN A 20 2.98 2.08 2.91
N TYR A 21 3.57 1.72 1.77
CA TYR A 21 4.49 0.58 1.67
C TYR A 21 5.77 0.82 2.48
N TYR A 22 6.40 1.99 2.34
CA TYR A 22 7.60 2.31 3.11
C TYR A 22 7.31 2.47 4.60
N TYR A 23 6.17 3.06 4.97
CA TYR A 23 5.75 3.17 6.36
C TYR A 23 5.57 1.79 7.02
N LEU A 24 4.94 0.85 6.33
CA LEU A 24 4.81 -0.53 6.81
C LEU A 24 6.18 -1.19 6.98
N ARG A 25 7.05 -1.09 5.97
CA ARG A 25 8.39 -1.69 6.02
C ARG A 25 9.25 -1.13 7.14
N TRP A 26 9.16 0.19 7.37
CA TRP A 26 9.84 0.86 8.47
C TRP A 26 9.28 0.40 9.83
N THR A 27 7.96 0.30 9.97
CA THR A 27 7.30 -0.17 11.20
C THR A 27 7.73 -1.60 11.52
N LEU A 28 7.74 -2.50 10.52
CA LEU A 28 8.20 -3.87 10.70
C LEU A 28 9.66 -3.92 11.18
N LYS A 29 10.56 -3.18 10.53
CA LYS A 29 11.97 -3.13 10.92
C LYS A 29 12.18 -2.54 12.33
N LYS A 30 11.39 -1.53 12.70
CA LYS A 30 11.49 -0.87 14.02
C LYS A 30 11.03 -1.76 15.17
N HIS A 31 10.15 -2.72 14.88
CA HIS A 31 9.52 -3.59 15.88
C HIS A 31 9.97 -5.06 15.77
N GLU A 32 11.01 -5.35 14.99
CA GLU A 32 11.54 -6.71 14.75
C GLU A 32 12.07 -7.36 16.03
N ASP A 33 12.74 -6.59 16.89
CA ASP A 33 13.34 -7.08 18.14
C ASP A 33 12.35 -7.11 19.32
N ARG A 34 11.08 -6.73 19.11
CA ARG A 34 10.08 -6.66 20.18
C ARG A 34 9.34 -7.98 20.38
N SER A 35 8.67 -8.11 21.53
CA SER A 35 7.85 -9.27 21.84
C SER A 35 6.75 -9.47 20.77
N PRO A 36 6.33 -10.72 20.48
CA PRO A 36 5.34 -11.01 19.43
C PRO A 36 4.00 -10.27 19.60
N LYS A 37 3.61 -9.97 20.83
CA LYS A 37 2.37 -9.23 21.13
C LYS A 37 2.48 -7.75 20.76
N GLU A 38 3.63 -7.14 21.03
CA GLU A 38 3.87 -5.74 20.71
C GLU A 38 4.09 -5.52 19.21
N SER A 39 4.76 -6.45 18.53
CA SER A 39 4.94 -6.39 17.08
C SER A 39 3.61 -6.55 16.35
N LEU A 40 2.73 -7.46 16.79
CA LEU A 40 1.38 -7.61 16.24
C LEU A 40 0.57 -6.32 16.41
N SER A 41 0.59 -5.70 17.60
CA SER A 41 -0.11 -4.44 17.86
C SER A 41 0.39 -3.30 16.97
N ALA A 42 1.72 -3.18 16.78
CA ALA A 42 2.31 -2.18 15.91
C ALA A 42 1.91 -2.37 14.43
N VAL A 43 1.88 -3.61 13.96
CA VAL A 43 1.41 -3.94 12.60
C VAL A 43 -0.07 -3.62 12.44
N MET A 44 -0.89 -3.97 13.42
CA MET A 44 -2.33 -3.67 13.41
C MET A 44 -2.58 -2.16 13.36
N ASN A 45 -1.89 -1.38 14.19
CA ASN A 45 -1.96 0.09 14.14
C ASN A 45 -1.50 0.65 12.79
N CYS A 46 -0.48 0.05 12.18
CA CYS A 46 -0.06 0.43 10.83
C CYS A 46 -1.17 0.20 9.79
N TYR A 47 -1.92 -0.90 9.89
CA TYR A 47 -3.06 -1.18 9.00
C TYR A 47 -4.22 -0.21 9.22
N ILE A 48 -4.54 0.11 10.47
CA ILE A 48 -5.56 1.11 10.81
C ILE A 48 -5.15 2.47 10.24
N ASN A 49 -3.91 2.90 10.45
CA ASN A 49 -3.42 4.17 9.93
C ASN A 49 -3.44 4.21 8.40
N ARG A 50 -3.06 3.11 7.74
CA ARG A 50 -3.14 2.97 6.28
C ARG A 50 -4.58 3.10 5.76
N PHE A 51 -5.56 2.54 6.47
CA PHE A 51 -6.97 2.69 6.13
C PHE A 51 -7.41 4.16 6.25
N PHE A 52 -7.05 4.83 7.34
CA PHE A 52 -7.33 6.27 7.53
C PHE A 52 -6.69 7.13 6.44
N ILE A 53 -5.42 6.90 6.11
CA ILE A 53 -4.72 7.65 5.05
C ILE A 53 -5.39 7.43 3.70
N ASN A 54 -5.76 6.19 3.36
CA ASN A 54 -6.45 5.90 2.11
C ASN A 54 -7.81 6.59 2.04
N PHE A 55 -8.59 6.54 3.13
CA PHE A 55 -9.89 7.21 3.22
C PHE A 55 -9.74 8.73 3.09
N LEU A 56 -8.78 9.33 3.81
CA LEU A 56 -8.47 10.75 3.73
C LEU A 56 -8.05 11.14 2.32
N THR A 57 -7.24 10.32 1.64
CA THR A 57 -6.79 10.58 0.27
C THR A 57 -7.98 10.62 -0.69
N ILE A 58 -8.87 9.62 -0.63
CA ILE A 58 -10.08 9.58 -1.48
C ILE A 58 -10.95 10.80 -1.19
N PHE A 59 -11.14 11.14 0.09
CA PHE A 59 -11.91 12.30 0.50
C PHE A 59 -11.33 13.61 -0.04
N LEU A 60 -10.02 13.84 0.11
CA LEU A 60 -9.33 15.03 -0.38
C LEU A 60 -9.39 15.12 -1.92
N VAL A 61 -9.15 14.02 -2.61
CA VAL A 61 -9.24 13.96 -4.08
C VAL A 61 -10.64 14.33 -4.55
N TYR A 62 -11.68 13.81 -3.89
CA TYR A 62 -13.06 14.17 -4.22
C TYR A 62 -13.38 15.64 -3.90
N TYR A 63 -12.96 16.11 -2.72
CA TYR A 63 -13.25 17.46 -2.24
C TYR A 63 -12.62 18.54 -3.13
N PHE A 64 -11.34 18.38 -3.49
CA PHE A 64 -10.61 19.34 -4.32
C PHE A 64 -10.82 19.13 -5.81
N GLY A 65 -10.89 17.87 -6.27
CA GLY A 65 -11.01 17.55 -7.68
C GLY A 65 -12.43 17.66 -8.22
N ARG A 66 -13.44 17.36 -7.39
CA ARG A 66 -14.87 17.26 -7.76
C ARG A 66 -15.17 16.41 -9.01
N GLU A 67 -14.21 15.60 -9.46
CA GLU A 67 -14.32 14.76 -10.64
C GLU A 67 -14.22 13.28 -10.28
N ILE A 68 -15.23 12.50 -10.70
CA ILE A 68 -15.31 11.06 -10.46
C ILE A 68 -14.10 10.32 -11.06
N TRP A 69 -13.58 10.78 -12.20
CA TRP A 69 -12.42 10.16 -12.86
C TRP A 69 -11.13 10.28 -12.05
N MET A 70 -10.98 11.32 -11.22
CA MET A 70 -9.86 11.42 -10.28
C MET A 70 -9.97 10.37 -9.17
N LEU A 71 -11.18 10.05 -8.70
CA LEU A 71 -11.40 8.98 -7.72
C LEU A 71 -11.05 7.62 -8.31
N ALA A 72 -11.51 7.35 -9.53
CA ALA A 72 -11.19 6.10 -10.24
C ALA A 72 -9.68 5.94 -10.41
N GLY A 73 -8.99 6.99 -10.86
CA GLY A 73 -7.54 7.01 -10.97
C GLY A 73 -6.84 6.78 -9.62
N THR A 74 -7.32 7.43 -8.55
CA THR A 74 -6.76 7.28 -7.20
C THR A 74 -6.92 5.86 -6.67
N GLY A 75 -8.09 5.25 -6.87
CA GLY A 75 -8.31 3.85 -6.52
C GLY A 75 -7.35 2.90 -7.22
N LEU A 76 -7.13 3.09 -8.53
CA LEU A 76 -6.14 2.34 -9.30
C LEU A 76 -4.71 2.57 -8.79
N GLY A 77 -4.35 3.82 -8.46
CA GLY A 77 -3.04 4.16 -7.93
C GLY A 77 -2.78 3.51 -6.55
N LEU A 78 -3.79 3.49 -5.67
CA LEU A 78 -3.68 2.95 -4.31
C LEU A 78 -3.34 1.46 -4.27
N ILE A 79 -3.74 0.69 -5.29
CA ILE A 79 -3.49 -0.76 -5.37
C ILE A 79 -2.14 -1.12 -6.03
N VAL A 80 -1.44 -0.17 -6.64
CA VAL A 80 -0.20 -0.42 -7.39
C VAL A 80 0.83 -1.16 -6.54
N MET A 81 1.15 -0.68 -5.34
CA MET A 81 2.18 -1.33 -4.52
C MET A 81 1.78 -2.71 -4.01
N LYS A 82 0.48 -2.98 -3.84
CA LYS A 82 0.00 -4.32 -3.50
C LYS A 82 0.27 -5.30 -4.64
N ASN A 83 0.02 -4.88 -5.89
CA ASN A 83 0.30 -5.72 -7.05
C ASN A 83 1.81 -5.90 -7.27
N VAL A 84 2.60 -4.84 -7.08
CA VAL A 84 4.06 -4.91 -7.16
C VAL A 84 4.63 -5.88 -6.12
N SER A 85 4.17 -5.83 -4.86
CA SER A 85 4.66 -6.74 -3.83
C SER A 85 4.32 -8.21 -4.15
N ILE A 86 3.12 -8.48 -4.66
CA ILE A 86 2.72 -9.83 -5.09
C ILE A 86 3.60 -10.33 -6.24
N ILE A 87 3.88 -9.48 -7.23
CA ILE A 87 4.75 -9.84 -8.36
C ILE A 87 6.19 -10.08 -7.91
N GLN A 88 6.71 -9.27 -6.98
CA GLN A 88 8.03 -9.45 -6.39
C GLN A 88 8.12 -10.78 -5.64
N GLU A 89 7.16 -11.08 -4.77
CA GLU A 89 7.09 -12.33 -4.01
C GLU A 89 6.96 -13.55 -4.94
N TYR A 90 6.15 -13.45 -5.99
CA TYR A 90 6.06 -14.47 -7.03
C TYR A 90 7.41 -14.70 -7.72
N ARG A 91 8.12 -13.64 -8.13
CA ARG A 91 9.43 -13.72 -8.76
C ARG A 91 10.49 -14.33 -7.83
N GLU A 92 10.48 -13.96 -6.56
CA GLU A 92 11.40 -14.51 -5.54
C GLU A 92 11.12 -16.00 -5.29
N SER A 93 9.85 -16.40 -5.21
CA SER A 93 9.44 -17.80 -5.06
C SER A 93 9.88 -18.67 -6.25
N LYS A 94 9.91 -18.10 -7.47
CA LYS A 94 10.40 -18.76 -8.69
C LYS A 94 11.94 -18.84 -8.75
N LYS A 95 12.65 -17.88 -8.16
CA LYS A 95 14.13 -17.86 -8.14
C LYS A 95 14.73 -18.86 -7.13
N HIS A 96 14.03 -19.13 -6.03
CA HIS A 96 14.50 -20.07 -5.00
C HIS A 96 13.44 -21.15 -4.70
N PRO A 97 13.24 -22.13 -5.60
CA PRO A 97 12.22 -23.17 -5.43
C PRO A 97 12.42 -24.05 -4.19
N TRP A 98 13.62 -24.06 -3.61
CA TRP A 98 14.01 -24.88 -2.45
C TRP A 98 13.69 -24.26 -1.08
N LYS A 99 13.37 -22.96 -0.98
CA LYS A 99 13.05 -22.29 0.29
C LYS A 99 11.67 -22.64 0.87
N LYS A 100 10.91 -23.53 0.21
CA LYS A 100 9.59 -24.02 0.65
C LYS A 100 9.61 -25.26 1.57
N LYS A 101 10.76 -25.63 2.16
CA LYS A 101 10.81 -26.65 3.23
C LYS A 101 11.22 -25.98 4.54
N GLY A 102 10.26 -25.70 5.43
CA GLY A 102 10.59 -25.18 6.76
C GLY A 102 9.48 -24.58 7.60
N SER A 103 8.19 -24.80 7.30
CA SER A 103 7.12 -24.55 8.27
C SER A 103 6.34 -25.86 8.46
N SER A 104 6.95 -26.76 9.23
CA SER A 104 6.22 -27.76 10.03
C SER A 104 5.70 -27.08 11.29
#